data_AF-R7QYN7-F1
#
_entry.id   AF-R7QYN7-F1
#
_cell.length_a   1.000
_cell.length_b   1.000
_cell.length_c   1.000
_cell.angle_alpha   90.00
_cell.angle_beta   90.00
_cell.angle_gamma   90.00
#
_symmetry.space_group_name_H-M   'P 1'
#
loop_
_entity.id
_entity.type
_entity.pdbx_description
1 polymer ?
#
loop_
_entity_poly.entity_id
_entity_poly.type
_entity_poly.pdbx_seq_one_letter_code
_entity_poly.pdbx_strand_id
1 'polypeptide(L)' 'MGLFKKKTEKKTYDKENKKPVLKCSICNGEQVAGFKDIHTGKFEEVMLIRGAADLEAFRSQYGIMEDIEKIY' A
#
# COMPACT_ATOMS: atom_id res chain seq x y z
N MET A 1 23.09 -27.02 2.32
CA MET A 1 21.66 -26.64 2.38
C MET A 1 21.55 -25.20 1.87
N GLY A 2 21.34 -25.05 0.55
CA GLY A 2 21.50 -23.77 -0.15
C GLY A 2 20.24 -22.90 -0.07
N LEU A 3 20.33 -21.84 0.73
CA LEU A 3 19.55 -20.60 0.76
C LEU A 3 18.47 -20.46 -0.33
N PHE A 4 17.21 -20.60 0.09
CA PHE A 4 16.05 -20.17 -0.67
C PHE A 4 16.19 -18.67 -0.96
N LYS A 5 16.55 -18.32 -2.21
CA LYS A 5 16.37 -16.97 -2.75
C LYS A 5 14.87 -16.68 -2.69
N LYS A 6 14.40 -16.02 -1.63
CA LYS A 6 13.08 -15.39 -1.62
C LYS A 6 13.09 -14.43 -2.81
N LYS A 7 12.45 -14.85 -3.92
CA LYS A 7 12.06 -13.90 -4.95
C LYS A 7 11.20 -12.90 -4.20
N THR A 8 11.65 -11.65 -4.13
CA THR A 8 10.76 -10.54 -3.77
C THR A 8 9.74 -10.50 -4.89
N GLU A 9 8.69 -11.32 -4.76
CA GLU A 9 7.55 -11.32 -5.65
C GLU A 9 6.95 -9.93 -5.54
N LYS A 10 7.22 -9.11 -6.56
CA LYS A 10 6.59 -7.79 -6.69
C LYS A 10 5.09 -8.06 -6.68
N LYS A 11 4.42 -7.63 -5.62
CA LYS A 11 2.98 -7.81 -5.53
C LYS A 11 2.37 -6.90 -6.59
N THR A 12 1.49 -7.45 -7.40
CA THR A 12 0.73 -6.65 -8.36
C THR A 12 -0.59 -6.23 -7.71
N TYR A 13 -1.07 -5.06 -8.08
CA TYR A 13 -2.43 -4.61 -7.77
C TYR A 13 -3.12 -4.25 -9.08
N ASP A 14 -4.45 -4.25 -9.04
CA ASP A 14 -5.27 -3.88 -10.19
C ASP A 14 -5.24 -2.36 -10.39
N LYS A 15 -4.35 -1.88 -11.27
CA LYS A 15 -4.12 -0.44 -11.50
C LYS A 15 -5.28 0.25 -12.23
N GLU A 16 -6.16 -0.53 -12.86
CA GLU A 16 -7.28 -0.01 -13.65
C GLU A 16 -8.49 0.28 -12.76
N ASN A 17 -8.76 -0.59 -11.80
CA ASN A 17 -9.92 -0.52 -10.92
C ASN A 17 -9.57 -0.05 -9.50
N LYS A 18 -8.28 -0.08 -9.11
CA LYS A 18 -7.85 0.32 -7.76
C LYS A 18 -6.73 1.36 -7.81
N LYS A 19 -6.84 2.36 -6.93
CA LYS A 19 -5.81 3.37 -6.70
C LYS A 19 -5.14 3.18 -5.34
N PRO A 20 -3.81 3.39 -5.23
CA PRO A 20 -3.13 3.34 -3.95
C PRO A 20 -3.54 4.55 -3.10
N VAL A 21 -3.93 4.30 -1.85
CA VAL A 21 -4.30 5.36 -0.90
C VAL A 21 -3.71 5.08 0.48
N LEU A 22 -3.52 6.14 1.25
CA LEU A 22 -3.05 6.09 2.63
C LEU A 22 -4.18 6.56 3.55
N LYS A 23 -4.85 5.63 4.21
CA LYS A 23 -5.90 5.94 5.19
C LYS A 23 -5.27 6.38 6.50
N CYS A 24 -5.52 7.62 6.90
CA CYS A 24 -5.02 8.21 8.13
C CYS A 24 -6.15 8.29 9.16
N SER A 25 -6.09 7.46 10.20
CA SER A 25 -7.07 7.48 11.28
C SER A 25 -6.93 8.76 12.10
N ILE A 26 -8.00 9.57 12.13
CA ILE A 26 -8.07 10.80 12.92
C ILE A 26 -8.05 10.51 14.44
N CYS A 27 -8.58 9.34 14.83
CA CYS A 27 -8.73 8.95 16.23
C CYS A 27 -7.40 8.56 16.91
N ASN A 28 -6.49 7.90 16.19
CA ASN A 28 -5.28 7.30 16.77
C ASN A 28 -3.99 7.73 16.07
N GLY A 29 -4.08 8.47 14.96
CA GLY A 29 -2.92 8.85 14.14
C GLY A 29 -2.32 7.68 13.34
N GLU A 30 -2.94 6.51 13.36
CA GLU A 30 -2.48 5.35 12.60
C GLU A 30 -2.69 5.56 11.11
N GLN A 31 -1.68 5.23 10.32
CA GLN A 31 -1.76 5.29 8.87
C GLN A 31 -1.76 3.87 8.31
N VAL A 32 -2.66 3.59 7.38
CA VAL A 32 -2.78 2.29 6.71
C VAL A 32 -2.68 2.51 5.21
N ALA A 33 -1.64 1.97 4.60
CA ALA A 33 -1.52 1.90 3.15
C ALA A 33 -2.40 0.77 2.63
N GLY A 34 -3.08 1.07 1.54
CA GLY A 34 -3.99 0.13 0.92
C GLY A 34 -4.40 0.57 -0.46
N PHE A 35 -5.40 -0.11 -0.98
CA PHE A 35 -5.97 0.18 -2.28
C PHE A 35 -7.43 0.55 -2.14
N LYS A 36 -7.83 1.66 -2.74
CA LYS A 36 -9.23 2.04 -2.86
C LYS A 36 -9.73 1.66 -4.24
N ASP A 37 -10.77 0.86 -4.26
CA ASP A 37 -11.50 0.55 -5.48
C ASP A 37 -12.24 1.80 -5.97
N ILE A 38 -12.03 2.17 -7.23
CA ILE A 38 -12.56 3.41 -7.79
C ILE A 38 -14.05 3.30 -8.14
N HIS A 39 -14.57 2.09 -8.32
CA HIS A 39 -15.97 1.85 -8.69
C HIS A 39 -16.86 1.71 -7.46
N THR A 40 -16.40 0.94 -6.47
CA THR A 40 -17.15 0.62 -5.25
C THR A 40 -16.79 1.53 -4.08
N GLY A 41 -15.64 2.21 -4.13
CA GLY A 41 -15.11 3.01 -3.03
C GLY A 41 -14.55 2.19 -1.86
N LYS A 42 -14.54 0.85 -1.97
CA LYS A 42 -14.05 -0.06 -0.93
C LYS A 42 -12.55 0.15 -0.72
N PHE A 43 -12.15 0.34 0.52
CA PHE A 43 -10.74 0.39 0.90
C PHE A 43 -10.27 -0.99 1.35
N GLU A 44 -9.18 -1.46 0.76
CA GLU A 44 -8.51 -2.70 1.15
C GLU A 44 -7.21 -2.38 1.87
N GLU A 45 -7.18 -2.73 3.15
CA GLU A 45 -6.05 -2.54 4.04
C GLU A 45 -4.93 -3.54 3.71
N VAL A 46 -3.73 -3.04 3.45
CA VAL A 46 -2.59 -3.88 3.02
C VAL A 46 -1.47 -3.85 4.05
N MET A 47 -1.11 -2.66 4.52
CA MET A 47 0.05 -2.46 5.38
C MET A 47 -0.15 -1.29 6.33
N LEU A 48 0.16 -1.48 7.61
CA LEU A 48 0.26 -0.39 8.58
C LEU A 48 1.55 0.42 8.29
N ILE A 49 1.41 1.73 8.16
CA ILE A 49 2.50 2.67 7.92
C ILE A 49 2.79 3.40 9.22
N ARG A 50 3.97 3.17 9.80
CA ARG A 50 4.42 3.88 11.01
C ARG A 50 5.38 5.02 10.70
N GLY A 51 5.96 5.02 9.49
CA GLY A 51 6.83 6.09 9.02
C GLY A 51 7.18 5.96 7.55
N ALA A 52 8.13 6.80 7.10
CA ALA A 52 8.55 6.87 5.70
C ALA A 52 9.08 5.52 5.17
N ALA A 53 9.83 4.77 5.97
CA ALA A 53 10.39 3.48 5.56
C ALA A 53 9.30 2.45 5.18
N ASP A 54 8.20 2.39 5.93
CA ASP A 54 7.08 1.50 5.61
C ASP A 54 6.38 1.95 4.31
N LEU A 55 6.24 3.26 4.11
CA LEU A 55 5.62 3.81 2.90
C LEU A 55 6.48 3.53 1.67
N GLU A 56 7.79 3.68 1.77
CA GLU A 56 8.75 3.32 0.72
C GLU A 56 8.73 1.82 0.44
N ALA A 57 8.64 0.99 1.47
CA ALA A 57 8.49 -0.46 1.32
C ALA A 57 7.21 -0.81 0.54
N PHE A 58 6.07 -0.20 0.89
CA PHE A 58 4.81 -0.37 0.16
C PHE A 58 4.93 0.06 -1.30
N ARG A 59 5.51 1.25 -1.55
CA ARG A 59 5.77 1.75 -2.91
C ARG A 59 6.62 0.80 -3.73
N SER A 60 7.74 0.36 -3.17
CA SER A 60 8.68 -0.56 -3.83
C SER A 60 8.07 -1.94 -4.07
N GLN A 61 7.29 -2.45 -3.11
CA GLN A 61 6.64 -3.75 -3.18
C GLN A 61 5.62 -3.84 -4.32
N TYR A 62 4.89 -2.75 -4.56
CA TYR A 62 3.85 -2.66 -5.59
C TYR A 62 4.28 -1.90 -6.86
N GLY A 63 5.50 -1.39 -6.89
CA GLY A 63 6.01 -0.57 -8.01
C GLY A 63 5.20 0.71 -8.22
N ILE A 64 4.77 1.35 -7.14
CA ILE A 64 4.02 2.61 -7.14
C ILE A 64 5.03 3.75 -7.22
N MET A 65 5.11 4.40 -8.37
CA MET A 65 5.97 5.58 -8.59
C MET A 65 5.22 6.90 -8.37
N GLU A 66 3.90 6.85 -8.37
CA GLU A 66 3.00 7.98 -8.16
C GLU A 66 2.85 8.34 -6.68
N ASP A 67 2.25 9.50 -6.43
CA ASP A 67 1.94 9.94 -5.07
C ASP A 67 0.72 9.22 -4.52
N ILE A 68 0.81 8.79 -3.26
CA ILE A 68 -0.25 8.03 -2.61
C ILE A 68 -1.20 9.01 -1.94
N GLU A 69 -2.42 9.10 -2.46
CA GLU A 69 -3.44 10.01 -1.93
C GLU A 69 -3.77 9.66 -0.47
N LYS A 70 -3.68 10.66 0.40
CA LYS A 70 -4.06 10.50 1.81
C LYS A 70 -5.56 10.72 1.96
N ILE A 71 -6.24 9.73 2.52
CA ILE A 71 -7.66 9.81 2.89
C ILE A 71 -7.77 9.78 4.41
N TYR A 72 -8.75 10.49 4.97
CA TYR A 72 -8.98 10.60 6.41
C TYR A 72 -10.34 10.00 6.77
#